data_AF-A0A2V8DXC0-F1
#
_entry.id   AF-A0A2V8DXC0-F1
#
_cell.length_a   1.000
_cell.length_b   1.000
_cell.length_c   1.000
_cell.angle_alpha   90.00
_cell.angle_beta   90.00
_cell.angle_gamma   90.00
#
_symmetry.space_group_name_H-M   'P 1'
#
loop_
_entity.id
_entity.type
_entity.pdbx_description
1 polymer ?
#
loop_
_entity_poly.entity_id
_entity_poly.type
_entity_poly.pdbx_seq_one_letter_code
_entity_poly.pdbx_strand_id
1 'polypeptide(L)'
;MLIACAATVCLPPSAYGYRPFNLTDASVADRKEMELECGPLGYLVDAEGRFVIAPSLILNLGLADHWELVIEGRNFFQLEGVENRHYTMRDTALSVKHVLREGTLQDRTGPSVGLEVGVLLPGVGVDSGVGAAFAGLLSQRWSSFTLHVNGSLEVTHDHRLAGLGGAIVEGPWRWAVRPVAEFVLEQGEVRTVSGLVGAIWKVRETLSLDVGWRVARTEGDTER
;
A
#
# COMPACT_ATOMS: atom_id res chain seq x y z
N MET A 1 35.96 36.82 1.64
CA MET A 1 34.72 36.94 0.84
C MET A 1 34.33 35.53 0.42
N LEU A 2 33.50 34.85 1.24
CA LEU A 2 33.07 33.46 1.02
C LEU A 2 31.79 33.50 0.17
N ILE A 3 31.86 32.92 -1.03
CA ILE A 3 30.69 32.80 -1.91
C ILE A 3 29.86 31.62 -1.43
N ALA A 4 28.62 31.93 -1.03
CA ALA A 4 27.59 30.96 -0.70
C ALA A 4 27.08 30.28 -1.97
N CYS A 5 27.16 28.95 -2.03
CA CYS A 5 26.36 28.15 -2.96
C CYS A 5 25.09 27.72 -2.23
N ALA A 6 24.03 28.51 -2.38
CA ALA A 6 22.68 28.07 -2.06
C ALA A 6 22.21 27.10 -3.15
N ALA A 7 22.29 25.80 -2.88
CA ALA A 7 21.63 24.79 -3.70
C ALA A 7 20.13 24.84 -3.40
N THR A 8 19.39 25.60 -4.18
CA THR A 8 17.93 25.55 -4.20
C THR A 8 17.54 24.19 -4.79
N VAL A 9 17.28 23.21 -3.92
CA VAL A 9 16.67 21.94 -4.31
C VAL A 9 15.23 22.24 -4.70
N CYS A 10 14.95 22.29 -6.00
CA CYS A 10 13.59 22.23 -6.51
C CYS A 10 13.03 20.85 -6.13
N LEU A 11 12.29 20.78 -5.03
CA LEU A 11 11.50 19.60 -4.69
C LEU A 11 10.37 19.48 -5.73
N PRO A 12 10.15 18.29 -6.32
CA PRO A 12 9.02 18.06 -7.22
C PRO A 12 7.69 18.31 -6.48
N PRO A 13 6.61 18.68 -7.20
CA PRO A 13 5.29 18.73 -6.60
C PRO A 13 4.95 17.33 -6.07
N SER A 14 4.78 17.23 -4.75
CA SER A 14 4.45 15.95 -4.13
C SER A 14 3.01 15.60 -4.42
N ALA A 15 2.75 14.39 -4.91
CA ALA A 15 1.41 13.83 -4.91
C ALA A 15 1.14 13.25 -3.50
N TYR A 16 -0.05 13.47 -2.96
CA TYR A 16 -0.47 12.94 -1.68
C TYR A 16 -1.74 12.11 -1.87
N GLY A 17 -1.76 10.86 -1.42
CA GLY A 17 -2.96 10.03 -1.42
C GLY A 17 -2.84 9.01 -0.31
N TYR A 18 -3.84 8.84 0.55
CA TYR A 18 -3.79 7.79 1.57
C TYR A 18 -4.63 6.61 1.12
N ARG A 19 -4.06 5.43 0.89
CA ARG A 19 -4.84 4.28 0.47
C ARG A 19 -5.05 3.28 1.61
N PRO A 20 -6.29 2.93 2.00
CA PRO A 20 -6.57 1.86 2.97
C PRO A 20 -6.50 0.45 2.35
N PHE A 21 -5.84 0.31 1.20
CA PHE A 21 -5.75 -0.92 0.42
C PHE A 21 -4.54 -1.74 0.88
N ASN A 22 -4.63 -3.06 0.72
CA ASN A 22 -3.48 -3.96 0.88
C ASN A 22 -2.83 -4.23 -0.48
N LEU A 23 -3.53 -3.93 -1.57
CA LEU A 23 -3.06 -4.06 -2.94
C LEU A 23 -2.68 -2.69 -3.53
N THR A 24 -1.86 -2.72 -4.57
CA THR A 24 -1.40 -1.56 -5.34
C THR A 24 -1.68 -1.72 -6.84
N ASP A 25 -1.52 -0.66 -7.62
CA ASP A 25 -1.67 -0.67 -9.07
C ASP A 25 -0.35 -0.97 -9.81
N ALA A 26 -0.40 -1.12 -11.14
CA ALA A 26 0.77 -1.33 -11.98
C ALA A 26 1.36 -0.01 -12.55
N SER A 27 1.17 1.12 -11.86
CA SER A 27 1.86 2.39 -12.16
C SER A 27 3.03 2.63 -11.20
N VAL A 28 3.89 3.55 -11.59
CA VAL A 28 5.00 4.06 -10.78
C VAL A 28 4.94 5.58 -10.83
N ALA A 29 5.45 6.24 -9.81
CA ALA A 29 5.67 7.67 -9.77
C ALA A 29 6.58 8.10 -10.92
N ASP A 30 6.28 9.27 -11.48
CA ASP A 30 7.08 9.85 -12.55
C ASP A 30 8.50 10.15 -12.09
N ARG A 31 9.43 10.17 -13.04
CA ARG A 31 10.85 10.37 -12.75
C ARG A 31 11.09 11.68 -12.00
N LYS A 32 11.79 11.59 -10.86
CA LYS A 32 12.04 12.67 -9.90
C LYS A 32 10.78 13.21 -9.24
N GLU A 33 9.65 12.52 -9.31
CA GLU A 33 8.48 12.81 -8.51
C GLU A 33 8.47 11.95 -7.25
N MET A 34 7.76 12.46 -6.25
CA MET A 34 7.60 11.82 -4.96
C MET A 34 6.12 11.82 -4.62
N GLU A 35 5.59 10.65 -4.27
CA GLU A 35 4.26 10.54 -3.71
C GLU A 35 4.34 10.13 -2.25
N LEU A 36 3.55 10.80 -1.40
CA LEU A 36 3.45 10.50 0.02
C LEU A 36 2.03 10.08 0.36
N GLU A 37 1.91 8.85 0.84
CA GLU A 37 0.68 8.37 1.47
C GLU A 37 0.76 8.51 2.98
N CYS A 38 -0.25 9.14 3.57
CA CYS A 38 -0.32 9.34 5.01
C CYS A 38 -1.68 8.94 5.55
N GLY A 39 -1.72 7.88 6.36
CA GLY A 39 -2.89 7.47 7.11
C GLY A 39 -2.86 8.08 8.50
N PRO A 40 -3.49 9.24 8.73
CA PRO A 40 -3.48 9.90 10.03
C PRO A 40 -4.33 9.14 11.06
N LEU A 41 -5.27 8.30 10.61
CA LEU A 41 -6.18 7.58 11.47
C LEU A 41 -6.71 6.32 10.80
N GLY A 42 -6.44 5.17 11.41
CA GLY A 42 -7.12 3.90 11.19
C GLY A 42 -7.57 3.31 12.53
N TYR A 43 -8.61 2.47 12.49
CA TYR A 43 -9.10 1.74 13.65
C TYR A 43 -9.23 0.27 13.30
N LEU A 44 -8.60 -0.59 14.10
CA LEU A 44 -8.58 -2.03 13.88
C LEU A 44 -9.09 -2.75 15.13
N VAL A 45 -9.89 -3.78 14.90
CA VAL A 45 -10.31 -4.74 15.92
C VAL A 45 -10.03 -6.14 15.37
N ASP A 46 -9.26 -6.91 16.11
CA ASP A 46 -8.88 -8.28 15.78
C ASP A 46 -8.80 -9.16 17.06
N ALA A 47 -8.20 -10.33 16.94
CA ALA A 47 -8.01 -11.27 18.06
C ALA A 47 -7.04 -10.77 19.14
N GLU A 48 -6.11 -9.87 18.78
CA GLU A 48 -5.11 -9.28 19.70
C GLU A 48 -5.64 -8.04 20.41
N GLY A 49 -6.72 -7.44 19.91
CA GLY A 49 -7.50 -6.43 20.62
C GLY A 49 -7.94 -5.28 19.73
N ARG A 50 -7.87 -4.06 20.28
CA ARG A 50 -8.29 -2.82 19.62
C ARG A 50 -7.11 -1.89 19.45
N PHE A 51 -6.92 -1.41 18.23
CA PHE A 51 -5.77 -0.60 17.85
C PHE A 51 -6.19 0.69 17.15
N VAL A 52 -5.42 1.76 17.39
CA VAL A 52 -5.36 2.91 16.49
C VAL A 52 -4.13 2.76 15.62
N ILE A 53 -4.31 2.85 14.31
CA ILE A 53 -3.23 2.84 13.33
C ILE A 53 -2.96 4.30 12.96
N ALA A 54 -1.86 4.86 13.46
CA ALA A 54 -1.48 6.25 13.17
C ALA A 54 -0.01 6.54 13.57
N PRO A 55 0.78 7.24 12.75
CA PRO A 55 0.60 7.40 11.31
C PRO A 55 0.94 6.09 10.57
N SER A 56 0.24 5.85 9.46
CA SER A 56 0.72 4.99 8.37
C SER A 56 1.42 5.86 7.34
N LEU A 57 2.58 5.46 6.85
CA LEU A 57 3.32 6.20 5.82
C LEU A 57 3.75 5.25 4.70
N ILE A 58 3.53 5.67 3.45
CA ILE A 58 4.11 5.05 2.25
C ILE A 58 4.73 6.18 1.42
N LEU A 59 5.97 6.00 0.99
CA LEU A 59 6.71 6.96 0.20
C LEU A 59 7.12 6.30 -1.11
N ASN A 60 6.62 6.83 -2.23
CA ASN A 60 6.92 6.37 -3.58
C ASN A 60 7.84 7.39 -4.25
N LEU A 61 8.99 6.94 -4.77
CA LEU A 61 10.01 7.80 -5.39
C LEU A 61 10.33 7.31 -6.81
N GLY A 62 9.96 8.09 -7.82
CA GLY A 62 10.29 7.78 -9.21
C GLY A 62 11.79 7.98 -9.48
N LEU A 63 12.53 6.88 -9.58
CA LEU A 63 13.99 6.89 -9.76
C LEU A 63 14.40 7.14 -11.21
N ALA A 64 13.71 6.48 -12.13
CA ALA A 64 13.91 6.53 -13.57
C ALA A 64 12.59 6.18 -14.25
N ASP A 65 12.55 6.31 -15.58
CA ASP A 65 11.38 5.92 -16.36
C ASP A 65 11.04 4.45 -16.02
N HIS A 66 9.79 4.21 -15.61
CA HIS A 66 9.28 2.90 -15.20
C HIS A 66 9.85 2.32 -13.90
N TRP A 67 10.59 3.08 -13.08
CA TRP A 67 11.18 2.59 -11.83
C TRP A 67 10.80 3.47 -10.64
N GLU A 68 10.29 2.84 -9.60
CA GLU A 68 9.93 3.48 -8.32
C GLU A 68 10.57 2.74 -7.14
N LEU A 69 11.02 3.51 -6.16
CA LEU A 69 11.39 3.01 -4.84
C LEU A 69 10.22 3.28 -3.88
N VAL A 70 9.82 2.26 -3.13
CA VAL A 70 8.75 2.36 -2.13
C VAL A 70 9.34 2.11 -0.75
N ILE A 71 8.98 2.99 0.20
CA ILE A 71 9.31 2.84 1.62
C ILE A 71 8.00 2.92 2.39
N GLU A 72 7.71 1.93 3.21
CA GLU A 72 6.46 1.89 3.98
C GLU A 72 6.66 1.50 5.44
N GLY A 73 5.70 1.91 6.27
CA GLY A 73 5.62 1.53 7.67
C GLY A 73 4.33 2.04 8.34
N ARG A 74 3.83 1.25 9.29
CA ARG A 74 2.58 1.51 10.00
C ARG A 74 2.78 1.48 11.50
N ASN A 75 2.30 2.52 12.18
CA ASN A 75 2.35 2.60 13.64
C ASN A 75 1.03 2.15 14.25
N PHE A 76 1.10 1.25 15.23
CA PHE A 76 -0.03 0.70 15.95
C PHE A 76 0.05 1.10 17.42
N PHE A 77 -1.06 1.61 17.95
CA PHE A 77 -1.26 1.91 19.36
C PHE A 77 -2.39 1.05 19.91
N GLN A 78 -2.06 0.14 20.84
CA GLN A 78 -3.05 -0.66 21.53
C GLN A 78 -3.88 0.20 22.52
N LEU A 79 -5.20 0.05 22.48
CA LEU A 79 -6.13 0.86 23.30
C LEU A 79 -6.52 0.22 24.64
N GLU A 80 -6.37 -1.10 24.78
CA GLU A 80 -6.74 -1.85 25.98
C GLU A 80 -5.49 -2.40 26.69
N GLY A 81 -5.50 -2.42 28.03
CA GLY A 81 -4.36 -2.79 28.87
C GLY A 81 -3.67 -1.57 29.49
N VAL A 82 -4.06 -1.18 30.70
CA VAL A 82 -3.60 0.05 31.39
C VAL A 82 -2.12 0.00 31.78
N GLU A 83 -1.52 -1.19 31.88
CA GLU A 83 -0.13 -1.32 32.33
C GLU A 83 0.93 -1.26 31.23
N ASN A 84 0.56 -1.39 29.95
CA ASN A 84 1.51 -1.23 28.85
C ASN A 84 0.81 -0.79 27.56
N ARG A 85 0.78 0.52 27.29
CA ARG A 85 0.51 1.02 25.93
C ARG A 85 1.72 0.66 25.06
N HIS A 86 1.67 -0.52 24.44
CA HIS A 86 2.71 -0.96 23.53
C HIS A 86 2.55 -0.23 22.19
N TYR A 87 3.50 0.65 21.91
CA TYR A 87 3.72 1.19 20.59
C TYR A 87 4.46 0.14 19.76
N THR A 88 3.92 -0.16 18.58
CA THR A 88 4.60 -1.06 17.65
C THR A 88 4.64 -0.47 16.25
N MET A 89 5.74 -0.69 15.54
CA MET A 89 5.86 -0.36 14.12
C MET A 89 5.82 -1.67 13.33
N ARG A 90 4.80 -1.84 12.50
CA ARG A 90 4.50 -3.02 11.70
C ARG A 90 4.55 -2.68 10.21
N ASP A 91 4.48 -3.71 9.36
CA ASP A 91 4.38 -3.60 7.90
C ASP A 91 5.46 -2.69 7.32
N THR A 92 6.70 -2.85 7.81
CA THR A 92 7.82 -2.03 7.38
C THR A 92 8.54 -2.70 6.23
N ALA A 93 8.68 -2.00 5.11
CA ALA A 93 9.32 -2.55 3.93
C ALA A 93 10.07 -1.51 3.12
N LEU A 94 11.03 -2.00 2.34
CA LEU A 94 11.72 -1.29 1.28
C LEU A 94 11.60 -2.11 0.01
N SER A 95 10.91 -1.60 -1.01
CA SER A 95 10.71 -2.31 -2.27
C SER A 95 11.03 -1.44 -3.48
N VAL A 96 11.26 -2.10 -4.60
CA VAL A 96 11.44 -1.49 -5.90
C VAL A 96 10.35 -2.02 -6.82
N LYS A 97 9.66 -1.10 -7.48
CA LYS A 97 8.58 -1.37 -8.41
C LYS A 97 9.00 -1.02 -9.83
N HIS A 98 8.66 -1.87 -10.79
CA HIS A 98 9.00 -1.70 -12.19
C HIS A 98 7.81 -2.01 -13.11
N VAL A 99 7.56 -1.16 -14.10
CA VAL A 99 6.58 -1.43 -15.16
C VAL A 99 7.22 -2.31 -16.24
N LEU A 100 6.82 -3.59 -16.27
CA LEU A 100 7.27 -4.57 -17.28
C LEU A 100 6.62 -4.34 -18.65
N ARG A 101 5.38 -3.86 -18.65
CA ARG A 101 4.64 -3.54 -19.87
C ARG A 101 3.73 -2.34 -19.63
N GLU A 102 3.93 -1.29 -20.43
CA GLU A 102 3.02 -0.17 -20.47
C GLU A 102 1.65 -0.58 -21.00
N GLY A 103 0.62 -0.06 -20.35
CA GLY A 103 -0.77 -0.24 -20.74
C GLY A 103 -1.59 0.98 -20.39
N THR A 104 -2.86 0.77 -20.08
CA THR A 104 -3.80 1.86 -19.86
C THR A 104 -3.48 2.76 -18.67
N LEU A 105 -2.65 2.34 -17.71
CA LEU A 105 -2.17 3.24 -16.64
C LEU A 105 -1.04 4.17 -17.10
N GLN A 106 -0.35 3.83 -18.18
CA GLN A 106 0.69 4.66 -18.82
C GLN A 106 0.18 5.29 -20.14
N ASP A 107 -1.14 5.48 -20.25
CA ASP A 107 -1.82 6.04 -21.43
C ASP A 107 -1.54 5.27 -22.75
N ARG A 108 -1.29 3.96 -22.64
CA ARG A 108 -1.18 3.02 -23.78
C ARG A 108 -2.38 2.08 -23.85
N THR A 109 -2.46 1.28 -24.92
CA THR A 109 -3.52 0.28 -25.10
C THR A 109 -3.18 -1.04 -24.42
N GLY A 110 -4.17 -1.66 -23.77
CA GLY A 110 -4.04 -2.98 -23.13
C GLY A 110 -3.60 -2.91 -21.66
N PRO A 111 -3.38 -4.07 -21.01
CA PRO A 111 -3.11 -4.09 -19.58
C PRO A 111 -1.69 -3.62 -19.27
N SER A 112 -1.59 -2.80 -18.22
CA SER A 112 -0.33 -2.45 -17.58
C SER A 112 0.12 -3.62 -16.72
N VAL A 113 1.38 -4.00 -16.83
CA VAL A 113 1.98 -5.11 -16.06
C VAL A 113 3.18 -4.56 -15.31
N GLY A 114 3.17 -4.78 -14.00
CA GLY A 114 4.24 -4.35 -13.10
C GLY A 114 4.76 -5.52 -12.28
N LEU A 115 5.91 -5.28 -11.68
CA LEU A 115 6.55 -6.14 -10.70
C LEU A 115 6.99 -5.28 -9.52
N GLU A 116 6.87 -5.80 -8.32
CA GLU A 116 7.44 -5.21 -7.11
C GLU A 116 8.26 -6.25 -6.36
N VAL A 117 9.48 -5.88 -5.97
CA VAL A 117 10.40 -6.76 -5.24
C VAL A 117 11.00 -5.98 -4.08
N GLY A 118 10.98 -6.54 -2.88
CA GLY A 118 11.43 -5.82 -1.70
C GLY A 118 11.91 -6.70 -0.57
N VAL A 119 12.40 -6.02 0.46
CA VAL A 119 12.77 -6.59 1.75
C VAL A 119 11.75 -6.15 2.80
N LEU A 120 11.30 -7.10 3.62
CA LEU A 120 10.52 -6.80 4.81
C LEU A 120 11.52 -6.42 5.91
N LEU A 121 11.43 -5.20 6.39
CA LEU A 121 12.32 -4.65 7.41
C LEU A 121 11.85 -5.07 8.81
N PRO A 122 12.74 -5.08 9.82
CA PRO A 122 12.36 -5.35 11.19
C PRO A 122 11.38 -4.30 11.71
N GLY A 123 10.32 -4.77 12.37
CA GLY A 123 9.39 -3.92 13.10
C GLY A 123 9.94 -3.49 14.47
N VAL A 124 9.24 -2.56 15.11
CA VAL A 124 9.54 -2.14 16.50
C VAL A 124 8.53 -2.80 17.43
N GLY A 125 9.01 -3.58 18.40
CA GLY A 125 8.16 -4.22 19.41
C GLY A 125 7.30 -5.39 18.90
N VAL A 126 7.57 -5.87 17.68
CA VAL A 126 6.88 -7.00 17.02
C VAL A 126 7.91 -7.97 16.44
N ASP A 127 8.24 -7.83 15.16
CA ASP A 127 9.08 -8.75 14.40
C ASP A 127 10.51 -8.23 14.29
N SER A 128 11.48 -8.94 14.87
CA SER A 128 12.89 -8.55 14.80
C SER A 128 13.62 -9.05 13.55
N GLY A 129 12.98 -9.88 12.73
CA GLY A 129 13.57 -10.53 11.56
C GLY A 129 13.62 -9.65 10.31
N VAL A 130 14.17 -10.20 9.23
CA VAL A 130 14.11 -9.61 7.89
C VAL A 130 13.46 -10.64 6.97
N GLY A 131 12.55 -10.17 6.12
CA GLY A 131 11.88 -10.98 5.12
C GLY A 131 12.14 -10.48 3.70
N ALA A 132 11.48 -11.11 2.74
CA ALA A 132 11.51 -10.71 1.34
C ALA A 132 10.12 -10.83 0.72
N ALA A 133 9.81 -9.94 -0.21
CA ALA A 133 8.54 -9.92 -0.91
C ALA A 133 8.77 -9.83 -2.42
N PHE A 134 7.91 -10.52 -3.16
CA PHE A 134 7.82 -10.44 -4.61
C PHE A 134 6.34 -10.38 -4.99
N ALA A 135 5.95 -9.38 -5.78
CA ALA A 135 4.58 -9.21 -6.23
C ALA A 135 4.51 -8.96 -7.74
N GLY A 136 3.58 -9.66 -8.40
CA GLY A 136 3.15 -9.38 -9.76
C GLY A 136 1.89 -8.52 -9.76
N LEU A 137 1.87 -7.51 -10.62
CA LEU A 137 0.84 -6.48 -10.66
C LEU A 137 0.25 -6.40 -12.06
N LEU A 138 -1.07 -6.45 -12.17
CA LEU A 138 -1.78 -6.26 -13.43
C LEU A 138 -2.84 -5.18 -13.24
N SER A 139 -2.93 -4.25 -14.19
CA SER A 139 -3.96 -3.21 -14.14
C SER A 139 -4.55 -2.91 -15.50
N GLN A 140 -5.86 -2.70 -15.53
CA GLN A 140 -6.59 -2.37 -16.73
C GLN A 140 -7.66 -1.34 -16.42
N ARG A 141 -7.60 -0.22 -17.13
CA ARG A 141 -8.55 0.89 -17.05
C ARG A 141 -9.49 0.86 -18.24
N TRP A 142 -10.79 0.85 -17.97
CA TRP A 142 -11.86 1.07 -18.93
C TRP A 142 -12.53 2.43 -18.68
N SER A 143 -13.49 2.80 -19.53
CA SER A 143 -14.29 4.02 -19.31
C SER A 143 -15.17 3.94 -18.06
N SER A 144 -15.56 2.74 -17.64
CA SER A 144 -16.55 2.50 -16.58
C SER A 144 -15.95 2.08 -15.24
N PHE A 145 -14.73 1.52 -15.23
CA PHE A 145 -14.03 1.10 -14.02
C PHE A 145 -12.55 0.85 -14.31
N THR A 146 -11.75 0.75 -13.26
CA THR A 146 -10.37 0.25 -13.31
C THR A 146 -10.28 -1.02 -12.46
N LEU A 147 -9.58 -2.03 -12.96
CA LEU A 147 -9.28 -3.26 -12.24
C LEU A 147 -7.77 -3.33 -12.00
N HIS A 148 -7.40 -3.64 -10.76
CA HIS A 148 -6.05 -4.01 -10.37
C HIS A 148 -6.09 -5.42 -9.82
N VAL A 149 -5.15 -6.28 -10.22
CA VAL A 149 -5.02 -7.66 -9.75
C VAL A 149 -3.58 -7.88 -9.34
N ASN A 150 -3.40 -8.35 -8.11
CA ASN A 150 -2.09 -8.58 -7.54
C ASN A 150 -1.95 -10.02 -7.08
N GLY A 151 -0.73 -10.53 -7.15
CA GLY A 151 -0.32 -11.76 -6.49
C GLY A 151 1.07 -11.60 -5.93
N SER A 152 1.26 -11.89 -4.65
CA SER A 152 2.55 -11.83 -3.97
C SER A 152 2.95 -13.17 -3.36
N LEU A 153 4.26 -13.35 -3.24
CA LEU A 153 4.91 -14.38 -2.46
C LEU A 153 5.88 -13.69 -1.51
N GLU A 154 5.86 -14.13 -0.26
CA GLU A 154 6.64 -13.55 0.81
C GLU A 154 7.39 -14.63 1.57
N VAL A 155 8.62 -14.30 1.96
CA VAL A 155 9.35 -14.96 3.03
C VAL A 155 9.23 -14.04 4.24
N THR A 156 8.47 -14.45 5.23
CA THR A 156 8.16 -13.65 6.44
C THR A 156 9.41 -13.45 7.32
N HIS A 157 9.29 -12.60 8.34
CA HIS A 157 10.36 -12.30 9.30
C HIS A 157 10.86 -13.54 10.07
N ASP A 158 10.02 -14.56 10.22
CA ASP A 158 10.34 -15.87 10.81
C ASP A 158 10.69 -16.94 9.76
N HIS A 159 10.95 -16.52 8.52
CA HIS A 159 11.38 -17.36 7.39
C HIS A 159 10.37 -18.43 6.95
N ARG A 160 9.08 -18.13 7.06
CA ARG A 160 8.00 -18.95 6.52
C ARG A 160 7.53 -18.40 5.18
N LEU A 161 6.97 -19.27 4.35
CA LEU A 161 6.35 -18.85 3.11
C LEU A 161 4.92 -18.36 3.38
N ALA A 162 4.63 -17.17 2.88
CA ALA A 162 3.29 -16.60 2.80
C ALA A 162 3.03 -16.11 1.38
N GLY A 163 1.78 -15.76 1.10
CA GLY A 163 1.41 -15.16 -0.15
C GLY A 163 0.04 -14.51 -0.06
N LEU A 164 -0.17 -13.53 -0.92
CA LEU A 164 -1.42 -12.81 -1.01
C LEU A 164 -1.88 -12.77 -2.47
N GLY A 165 -3.17 -12.82 -2.69
CA GLY A 165 -3.78 -12.65 -4.00
C GLY A 165 -5.08 -11.88 -3.89
N GLY A 166 -5.35 -10.98 -4.82
CA GLY A 166 -6.56 -10.19 -4.75
C GLY A 166 -6.76 -9.23 -5.90
N ALA A 167 -7.82 -8.43 -5.77
CA ALA A 167 -8.15 -7.41 -6.75
C ALA A 167 -8.75 -6.15 -6.12
N ILE A 168 -8.46 -5.00 -6.73
CA ILE A 168 -9.15 -3.73 -6.50
C ILE A 168 -10.01 -3.42 -7.73
N VAL A 169 -11.25 -3.03 -7.49
CA VAL A 169 -12.14 -2.45 -8.50
C VAL A 169 -12.45 -1.02 -8.13
N GLU A 170 -12.02 -0.07 -8.95
CA GLU A 170 -12.32 1.35 -8.81
C GLU A 170 -13.40 1.77 -9.83
N GLY A 171 -14.29 2.67 -9.44
CA GLY A 171 -15.24 3.31 -10.34
C GLY A 171 -14.55 4.16 -11.43
N PRO A 172 -15.33 4.82 -12.30
CA PRO A 172 -14.78 5.57 -13.43
C PRO A 172 -13.72 6.59 -13.02
N TRP A 173 -12.53 6.52 -13.61
CA TRP A 173 -11.38 7.37 -13.25
C TRP A 173 -11.64 8.88 -13.38
N ARG A 174 -12.63 9.28 -14.19
CA ARG A 174 -13.01 10.69 -14.42
C ARG A 174 -13.92 11.26 -13.33
N TRP A 175 -14.46 10.43 -12.44
CA TRP A 175 -15.31 10.92 -11.36
C TRP A 175 -14.44 11.56 -10.28
N ALA A 176 -14.90 12.69 -9.73
CA ALA A 176 -14.21 13.33 -8.62
C ALA A 176 -14.20 12.43 -7.37
N VAL A 177 -15.31 11.74 -7.11
CA VAL A 177 -15.44 10.74 -6.05
C VAL A 177 -15.73 9.39 -6.70
N ARG A 178 -14.85 8.42 -6.48
CA ARG A 178 -14.91 7.09 -7.11
C ARG A 178 -15.19 6.04 -6.04
N PRO A 179 -16.26 5.23 -6.19
CA PRO A 179 -16.41 4.07 -5.33
C PRO A 179 -15.26 3.09 -5.59
N VAL A 180 -14.85 2.37 -4.55
CA VAL A 180 -13.78 1.38 -4.65
C VAL A 180 -14.11 0.18 -3.78
N ALA A 181 -13.76 -1.00 -4.26
CA ALA A 181 -13.81 -2.23 -3.50
C ALA A 181 -12.50 -2.99 -3.66
N GLU A 182 -12.07 -3.67 -2.61
CA GLU A 182 -10.93 -4.58 -2.64
C GLU A 182 -11.35 -5.93 -2.08
N PHE A 183 -10.84 -7.00 -2.69
CA PHE A 183 -10.92 -8.36 -2.16
C PHE A 183 -9.53 -8.95 -2.07
N VAL A 184 -9.21 -9.56 -0.94
CA VAL A 184 -7.89 -10.11 -0.64
C VAL A 184 -8.03 -11.51 -0.04
N LEU A 185 -7.21 -12.43 -0.53
CA LEU A 185 -6.94 -13.73 0.04
C LEU A 185 -5.48 -13.78 0.46
N GLU A 186 -5.24 -13.94 1.75
CA GLU A 186 -3.92 -14.15 2.33
C GLU A 186 -3.77 -15.62 2.73
N GLN A 187 -2.62 -16.20 2.40
CA GLN A 187 -2.23 -17.55 2.72
C GLN A 187 -0.90 -17.51 3.45
N GLY A 188 -0.90 -17.90 4.72
CA GLY A 188 0.31 -17.99 5.53
C GLY A 188 0.13 -19.05 6.60
N GLU A 189 0.41 -18.69 7.86
CA GLU A 189 0.11 -19.53 9.00
C GLU A 189 -1.39 -19.75 9.19
N VAL A 190 -2.18 -18.68 9.03
CA VAL A 190 -3.63 -18.74 8.99
C VAL A 190 -4.07 -18.16 7.65
N ARG A 191 -5.07 -18.79 7.04
CA ARG A 191 -5.69 -18.26 5.83
C ARG A 191 -6.66 -17.15 6.21
N THR A 192 -6.54 -16.00 5.57
CA THR A 192 -7.42 -14.84 5.80
C THR A 192 -8.09 -14.44 4.49
N VAL A 193 -9.38 -14.15 4.56
CA VAL A 193 -10.13 -13.54 3.45
C VAL A 193 -10.63 -12.19 3.93
N SER A 194 -10.33 -11.12 3.21
CA SER A 194 -10.82 -9.79 3.53
C SER A 194 -11.47 -9.10 2.35
N GLY A 195 -12.42 -8.21 2.67
CA GLY A 195 -13.08 -7.34 1.72
C GLY A 195 -13.12 -5.93 2.27
N LEU A 196 -12.90 -4.95 1.40
CA LEU A 196 -13.04 -3.54 1.70
C LEU A 196 -14.01 -2.88 0.72
N VAL A 197 -14.83 -1.95 1.22
CA VAL A 197 -15.57 -0.98 0.41
C VAL A 197 -15.21 0.43 0.85
N GLY A 198 -15.15 1.36 -0.09
CA GLY A 198 -14.69 2.71 0.19
C GLY A 198 -14.97 3.70 -0.93
N ALA A 199 -14.35 4.86 -0.82
CA ALA A 199 -14.35 5.88 -1.86
C ALA A 199 -13.01 6.61 -1.92
N ILE A 200 -12.63 7.02 -3.13
CA ILE A 200 -11.46 7.85 -3.42
C ILE A 200 -11.96 9.21 -3.93
N TRP A 201 -11.64 10.29 -3.23
CA TRP A 201 -11.94 11.66 -3.63
C TRP A 201 -10.69 12.36 -4.14
N LYS A 202 -10.63 12.60 -5.46
CA LYS A 202 -9.62 13.45 -6.09
C LYS A 202 -9.96 14.92 -5.82
N VAL A 203 -9.32 15.52 -4.83
CA VAL A 203 -9.51 16.93 -4.45
C VAL A 203 -8.87 17.86 -5.47
N ARG A 204 -7.70 17.47 -5.98
CA ARG A 204 -6.96 18.12 -7.07
C ARG A 204 -6.04 17.09 -7.73
N GLU A 205 -5.35 17.48 -8.79
CA GLU A 205 -4.44 16.58 -9.53
C GLU A 205 -3.40 15.87 -8.65
N THR A 206 -2.90 16.54 -7.60
CA THR A 206 -1.84 16.02 -6.71
C THR A 206 -2.33 15.66 -5.30
N LEU A 207 -3.64 15.65 -5.06
CA LEU A 207 -4.18 15.31 -3.73
C LEU A 207 -5.45 14.48 -3.86
N SER A 208 -5.40 13.29 -3.29
CA SER A 208 -6.55 12.42 -3.10
C SER A 208 -6.78 12.14 -1.61
N LEU A 209 -8.04 11.93 -1.26
CA LEU A 209 -8.48 11.51 0.06
C LEU A 209 -9.27 10.22 -0.08
N ASP A 210 -8.97 9.23 0.72
CA ASP A 210 -9.64 7.95 0.65
C ASP A 210 -10.22 7.58 2.02
N VAL A 211 -11.32 6.83 1.97
CA VAL A 211 -11.95 6.24 3.14
C VAL A 211 -12.39 4.84 2.79
N GLY A 212 -12.21 3.90 3.71
CA GLY A 212 -12.58 2.51 3.51
C GLY A 212 -13.01 1.84 4.80
N TRP A 213 -13.88 0.86 4.66
CA TRP A 213 -14.26 -0.07 5.72
C TRP A 213 -13.88 -1.47 5.29
N ARG A 214 -13.07 -2.16 6.11
CA ARG A 214 -12.62 -3.53 5.85
C ARG A 214 -13.27 -4.50 6.83
N VAL A 215 -13.63 -5.67 6.33
CA VAL A 215 -13.96 -6.85 7.13
C VAL A 215 -13.06 -7.99 6.70
N ALA A 216 -12.51 -8.72 7.66
CA ALA A 216 -11.70 -9.89 7.43
C ALA A 216 -12.27 -11.10 8.17
N ARG A 217 -12.02 -12.29 7.64
CA ARG A 217 -12.32 -13.57 8.26
C ARG A 217 -11.10 -14.47 8.17
N THR A 218 -10.71 -15.03 9.30
CA THR A 218 -9.62 -16.01 9.39
C THR A 218 -10.19 -17.44 9.43
N GLU A 219 -9.46 -18.40 8.88
CA GLU A 219 -9.82 -19.81 8.95
C GLU A 219 -9.74 -20.28 10.41
N GLY A 220 -10.91 -20.53 11.02
CA GLY A 220 -11.09 -20.76 12.45
C GLY A 220 -12.35 -20.09 13.02
N ASP A 221 -12.82 -19.01 12.39
CA ASP A 221 -14.04 -18.25 12.78
C ASP A 221 -15.37 -18.93 12.35
N THR A 222 -15.36 -20.24 12.04
CA THR A 222 -16.57 -20.98 11.59
C THR A 222 -17.20 -21.85 12.69
N GLU A 223 -16.64 -21.86 13.90
CA GLU A 223 -17.12 -22.70 15.02
C GLU A 223 -17.73 -21.92 16.21
N ARG A 224 -18.34 -20.74 15.99
CA ARG A 224 -19.11 -20.04 17.04
C ARG A 224 -20.48 -19.60 16.57
#